data_AF-A0A830FR82-F1
#
_entry.id   AF-A0A830FR82-F1
#
_cell.length_a   1.000
_cell.length_b   1.000
_cell.length_c   1.000
_cell.angle_alpha   90.00
_cell.angle_beta   90.00
_cell.angle_gamma   90.00
#
_symmetry.space_group_name_H-M   'P 1'
#
loop_
_entity.id
_entity.type
_entity.pdbx_description
1 polymer ?
#
loop_
_entity_poly.entity_id
_entity_poly.type
_entity_poly.pdbx_seq_one_letter_code
_entity_poly.pdbx_strand_id
1 'polypeptide(L)' 'MAEAEQLRMTDRRALLTERERDIVSGEADDITDEYRYQTVSRIRSRLQRLEDDIEALDAHGDLGNELRDIVCDQSQDSEE' A
#
# COMPACT_ATOMS: atom_id res chain seq x y z
N MET A 1 12.49 -13.96 23.59
CA MET A 1 11.16 -14.09 22.95
C MET A 1 10.54 -12.73 22.59
N ALA A 2 10.93 -11.61 23.21
CA ALA A 2 10.43 -10.26 22.85
C ALA A 2 11.03 -9.65 21.57
N GLU A 3 12.14 -10.18 21.03
CA GLU A 3 12.76 -9.68 19.79
C GLU A 3 12.07 -10.19 18.52
N ALA A 4 11.60 -11.45 18.50
CA ALA A 4 10.94 -12.03 17.33
C ALA A 4 9.56 -11.40 17.05
N GLU A 5 8.89 -10.88 18.09
CA GLU A 5 7.61 -10.18 17.94
C GLU A 5 7.78 -8.72 17.48
N GLN A 6 8.89 -8.07 17.87
CA GLN A 6 9.26 -6.74 17.36
C GLN A 6 9.73 -6.76 15.89
N LEU A 7 10.36 -7.85 15.45
CA LEU A 7 10.71 -8.07 14.04
C LEU A 7 9.47 -8.15 13.14
N ARG A 8 8.35 -8.73 13.61
CA ARG A 8 7.08 -8.72 12.86
C ARG A 8 6.39 -7.35 12.79
N MET A 9 6.64 -6.45 13.74
CA MET A 9 6.20 -5.05 13.64
C MET A 9 7.08 -4.22 12.69
N THR A 10 8.26 -4.73 12.33
CA THR A 10 9.21 -4.06 11.44
C THR A 10 9.23 -4.72 10.04
N ASP A 11 8.31 -5.63 9.74
CA ASP A 11 7.98 -5.91 8.34
C ASP A 11 7.29 -4.65 7.80
N ARG A 12 8.13 -3.78 7.22
CA ARG A 12 7.83 -2.40 6.86
C ARG A 12 6.71 -2.41 5.83
N ARG A 13 5.45 -2.34 6.30
CA ARG A 13 4.28 -2.19 5.43
C ARG A 13 4.58 -1.10 4.39
N ALA A 14 4.26 -1.38 3.14
CA ALA A 14 4.28 -0.40 2.07
C ALA A 14 3.08 0.55 2.26
N LEU A 15 2.20 0.67 1.26
CA LEU A 15 1.03 1.52 1.37
C LEU A 15 -0.05 0.95 2.30
N LEU A 16 -0.30 -0.36 2.24
CA LEU A 16 -1.42 -1.02 2.92
C LEU A 16 -0.92 -2.05 3.94
N THR A 17 -1.67 -2.19 5.03
CA THR A 17 -1.55 -3.36 5.92
C THR A 17 -2.15 -4.60 5.25
N GLU A 18 -1.77 -5.79 5.74
CA GLU A 18 -2.36 -7.06 5.29
C GLU A 18 -3.88 -7.03 5.36
N ARG A 19 -4.42 -6.61 6.51
CA ARG A 19 -5.87 -6.51 6.70
C ARG A 19 -6.53 -5.50 5.76
N GLU A 20 -5.89 -4.36 5.51
CA GLU A 20 -6.40 -3.37 4.54
C GLU A 20 -6.43 -3.94 3.11
N ARG A 21 -5.48 -4.82 2.74
CA ARG A 21 -5.52 -5.51 1.43
C ARG A 21 -6.74 -6.42 1.33
N ASP A 22 -6.97 -7.29 2.32
CA ASP A 22 -8.11 -8.21 2.34
C ASP A 22 -9.45 -7.46 2.22
N ILE A 23 -9.55 -6.29 2.86
CA ILE A 23 -10.77 -5.46 2.83
C ILE A 23 -11.01 -4.88 1.43
N VAL A 24 -9.95 -4.44 0.74
CA VAL A 24 -10.06 -3.82 -0.58
C VAL A 24 -10.23 -4.86 -1.67
N SER A 25 -9.54 -5.99 -1.60
CA SER A 25 -9.70 -7.13 -2.52
C SER A 25 -11.07 -7.79 -2.41
N GLY A 26 -11.75 -7.60 -1.28
CA GLY A 26 -13.06 -8.20 -1.01
C GLY A 26 -12.97 -9.59 -0.41
N GLU A 27 -11.79 -10.00 0.05
CA GLU A 27 -11.55 -11.28 0.75
C GLU A 27 -11.97 -11.21 2.23
N ALA A 28 -12.21 -10.01 2.77
CA ALA A 28 -12.75 -9.84 4.12
C ALA A 28 -14.28 -9.97 4.11
N ASP A 29 -14.80 -11.17 4.34
CA ASP A 29 -16.24 -11.43 4.46
C ASP A 29 -16.83 -11.02 5.83
N ASP A 30 -15.99 -10.91 6.86
CA ASP A 30 -16.40 -10.63 8.25
C ASP A 30 -16.56 -9.14 8.59
N ILE A 31 -16.84 -8.26 7.62
CA ILE A 31 -16.92 -6.81 7.86
C ILE A 31 -18.20 -6.18 7.30
N THR A 32 -18.59 -5.04 7.88
CA THR A 32 -19.73 -4.27 7.41
C THR A 32 -19.37 -3.42 6.17
N ASP A 33 -20.37 -3.14 5.33
CA ASP A 33 -20.21 -2.22 4.20
C ASP A 33 -19.72 -0.83 4.64
N GLU A 34 -20.18 -0.36 5.80
CA GLU A 34 -19.72 0.92 6.37
C GLU A 34 -18.23 0.88 6.69
N TYR A 35 -17.74 -0.20 7.32
CA TYR A 35 -16.32 -0.35 7.64
C TYR A 35 -15.47 -0.48 6.38
N ARG A 36 -15.96 -1.21 5.37
CA ARG A 36 -15.33 -1.30 4.06
C ARG A 36 -15.21 0.08 3.42
N TYR A 37 -16.30 0.85 3.40
CA TYR A 37 -16.33 2.20 2.84
C TYR A 37 -15.35 3.14 3.55
N GLN A 38 -15.33 3.13 4.89
CA GLN A 38 -14.39 3.93 5.67
C GLN A 38 -12.94 3.55 5.37
N THR A 39 -12.65 2.25 5.23
CA THR A 39 -11.30 1.76 4.89
C THR A 39 -10.87 2.25 3.52
N VAL A 40 -11.71 2.10 2.49
CA VAL A 40 -11.43 2.60 1.14
C VAL A 40 -11.25 4.12 1.13
N SER A 41 -12.06 4.85 1.88
CA SER A 41 -11.95 6.31 2.01
C SER A 41 -10.59 6.72 2.58
N ARG A 42 -10.14 6.07 3.66
CA ARG A 42 -8.82 6.32 4.26
C ARG A 42 -7.68 6.02 3.30
N ILE A 43 -7.80 4.93 2.53
CA ILE A 43 -6.80 4.55 1.53
C ILE A 43 -6.73 5.59 0.41
N ARG A 44 -7.87 6.11 -0.06
CA ARG A 44 -7.89 7.21 -1.04
C ARG A 44 -7.17 8.46 -0.52
N SER A 45 -7.41 8.84 0.73
CA SER A 45 -6.68 9.96 1.34
C SER A 45 -5.17 9.69 1.45
N ARG A 46 -4.76 8.43 1.67
CA ARG A 46 -3.34 8.04 1.69
C ARG A 46 -2.72 8.14 0.29
N LEU A 47 -3.44 7.68 -0.75
CA LEU A 47 -3.00 7.78 -2.14
C LEU A 47 -2.80 9.22 -2.59
N GLN A 48 -3.66 10.16 -2.16
CA GLN A 48 -3.49 11.59 -2.48
C GLN A 48 -2.18 12.16 -1.93
N ARG A 49 -1.69 11.65 -0.80
CA ARG A 49 -0.41 12.08 -0.20
C ARG A 49 0.80 11.43 -0.87
N LEU A 50 0.59 10.33 -1.60
CA LEU A 50 1.66 9.64 -2.32
C LEU A 50 2.25 10.54 -3.41
N GLU A 51 1.48 11.49 -3.94
CA GLU A 51 1.97 12.50 -4.89
C GLU A 51 3.10 13.33 -4.29
N ASP A 52 2.88 13.89 -3.08
CA ASP A 52 3.90 14.65 -2.35
C ASP A 52 5.11 13.76 -1.99
N ASP A 53 4.85 12.50 -1.61
CA ASP A 53 5.91 11.54 -1.29
C ASP A 53 6.77 11.23 -2.53
N ILE A 54 6.16 11.07 -3.71
CA ILE A 54 6.86 10.84 -4.98
C ILE A 54 7.74 12.04 -5.33
N GLU A 55 7.24 13.27 -5.19
CA GLU A 55 8.05 14.48 -5.44
C GLU A 55 9.29 14.52 -4.52
N ALA A 56 9.11 14.17 -3.25
CA ALA A 56 10.22 14.06 -2.30
C ALA A 56 11.22 12.95 -2.67
N LEU A 57 10.73 11.82 -3.18
CA LEU A 57 11.58 10.71 -3.64
C LEU A 57 12.38 11.08 -4.90
N ASP A 58 11.76 11.79 -5.85
CA ASP A 58 12.44 12.31 -7.04
C ASP A 58 13.52 13.34 -6.70
N ALA A 59 13.29 14.16 -5.68
CA ALA A 59 14.29 15.12 -5.20
C ALA A 59 15.56 14.44 -4.65
N HIS A 60 15.44 13.19 -4.20
CA HIS A 60 16.53 12.38 -3.64
C HIS A 60 17.17 11.41 -4.65
N GLY A 61 17.00 11.63 -5.96
CA GLY A 61 17.62 10.84 -7.03
C GLY A 61 16.61 9.95 -7.74
N ASP A 62 16.98 8.69 -7.99
CA ASP A 62 16.19 7.79 -8.84
C ASP A 62 15.07 7.01 -8.10
N LEU A 63 14.85 7.28 -6.80
CA LEU A 63 13.89 6.52 -5.99
C LEU A 63 12.44 6.65 -6.47
N GLY A 64 12.05 7.82 -6.97
CA GLY A 64 10.72 8.00 -7.55
C GLY A 64 10.58 7.28 -8.89
N ASN A 65 11.65 7.14 -9.67
CA ASN A 65 11.65 6.30 -10.87
C ASN A 65 11.53 4.82 -10.51
N GLU A 66 12.30 4.35 -9.52
CA GLU A 66 12.22 2.96 -9.03
C GLU A 66 10.80 2.60 -8.54
N LEU A 67 10.15 3.50 -7.81
CA LEU A 67 8.75 3.30 -7.40
C LEU A 67 7.80 3.22 -8.60
N ARG A 68 7.97 4.09 -9.60
CA ARG A 68 7.16 4.06 -10.83
C ARG A 68 7.39 2.80 -11.63
N ASP A 69 8.62 2.33 -11.74
CA ASP A 69 8.95 1.08 -12.40
C ASP A 69 8.24 -0.09 -11.71
N ILE A 70 8.31 -0.20 -10.38
CA ILE A 70 7.61 -1.25 -9.63
C ILE A 70 6.08 -1.23 -9.89
N VAL A 71 5.46 -0.06 -9.99
CA VAL A 71 4.00 0.07 -10.19
C VAL A 71 3.61 -0.14 -11.66
N CYS A 72 4.37 0.42 -12.59
CA CYS A 72 4.05 0.40 -14.03
C CYS A 72 4.48 -0.90 -14.71
N ASP A 73 5.59 -1.52 -14.29
CA ASP A 73 6.09 -2.77 -14.90
C ASP A 73 5.14 -3.95 -14.59
N GLN A 74 4.54 -3.96 -13.39
CA GLN A 74 3.47 -4.90 -13.02
C GLN A 74 2.19 -4.79 -13.86
N SER A 75 2.03 -3.73 -14.65
CA SER A 75 0.87 -3.54 -15.53
C SER A 75 1.03 -4.21 -16.90
N GLN A 76 2.24 -4.71 -17.23
CA GLN A 76 2.58 -5.28 -18.53
C GLN A 76 2.46 -6.82 -18.56
N ASP A 77 2.19 -7.47 -17.42
CA ASP A 77 2.05 -8.93 -17.30
C ASP A 77 0.57 -9.41 -17.30
N SER A 78 -0.40 -8.53 -17.52
CA SER A 78 -1.84 -8.88 -17.54
C SER A 78 -2.43 -9.13 -18.93
N GLU A 79 -1.60 -9.27 -19.97
CA GLU A 79 -2.02 -9.71 -21.30
C GLU A 79 -1.54 -11.15 -21.59
N GLU A 80 -2.26 -12.16 -21.10
CA GLU A 80 -2.37 -13.48 -21.77
C GLU A 80 -3.75 -14.13 -21.55
#